data_AF-A0AAD4UPE8-F1
#
_entry.id   AF-A0AAD4UPE8-F1
#
_cell.length_a   1.000
_cell.length_b   1.000
_cell.length_c   1.000
_cell.angle_alpha   90.00
_cell.angle_beta   90.00
_cell.angle_gamma   90.00
#
_symmetry.space_group_name_H-M   'P 1'
#
loop_
_entity.id
_entity.type
_entity.pdbx_description
1 polymer ?
#
loop_
_entity_poly.entity_id
_entity_poly.type
_entity_poly.pdbx_seq_one_letter_code
_entity_poly.pdbx_strand_id
1 'polypeptide(L)'
;MVALPEWFQGATNTLQFLFISMCENLEALPDWLASFTSLTKLVIDQCQKLLSLPEGMRSLTSLKELVVDDCPELERRCQCDIGEDWPKISHVPHVSLSSFD
;
A
#
# COMPACT_ATOMS: atom_id res chain seq x y z
N MET A 1 15.24 -3.60 -3.35
CA MET A 1 14.83 -2.24 -3.76
C MET A 1 14.71 -1.39 -2.50
N VAL A 2 15.18 -0.13 -2.51
CA VAL A 2 15.11 0.77 -1.33
C VAL A 2 14.03 1.85 -1.44
N ALA A 3 13.61 2.18 -2.67
CA ALA A 3 12.53 3.12 -2.95
C ALA A 3 11.92 2.81 -4.32
N LEU A 4 10.66 3.22 -4.53
CA LEU A 4 10.04 3.18 -5.86
C LEU A 4 10.61 4.32 -6.72
N PRO A 5 10.88 4.09 -8.02
CA PRO A 5 11.47 5.10 -8.89
C PRO A 5 10.46 6.19 -9.30
N GLU A 6 10.93 7.43 -9.39
CA GLU A 6 10.07 8.60 -9.67
C GLU A 6 9.49 8.64 -11.08
N TRP A 7 10.12 8.00 -12.08
CA TRP A 7 9.63 8.02 -13.47
C TRP A 7 8.23 7.40 -13.61
N PHE A 8 7.77 6.64 -12.61
CA PHE A 8 6.45 6.03 -12.56
C PHE A 8 5.32 7.06 -12.35
N GLN A 9 5.64 8.27 -11.89
CA GLN A 9 4.65 9.35 -11.67
C GLN A 9 3.88 9.74 -12.95
N GLY A 10 4.43 9.46 -14.14
CA GLY A 10 3.74 9.69 -15.42
C GLY A 10 2.48 8.81 -15.62
N ALA A 11 2.31 7.74 -14.84
CA ALA A 11 1.20 6.79 -14.94
C ALA A 11 0.10 7.00 -13.87
N THR A 12 0.15 8.11 -13.12
CA THR A 12 -0.77 8.44 -12.01
C THR A 12 -2.25 8.35 -12.37
N ASN A 13 -2.62 8.65 -13.62
CA ASN A 13 -4.02 8.63 -14.08
C ASN A 13 -4.39 7.40 -14.94
N THR A 14 -3.51 6.40 -15.05
CA THR A 14 -3.76 5.23 -15.92
C THR A 14 -3.53 3.91 -15.21
N LEU A 15 -2.65 3.87 -14.22
CA LEU A 15 -2.34 2.64 -13.51
C LEU A 15 -3.52 2.22 -12.62
N GLN A 16 -4.05 1.03 -12.88
CA GLN A 16 -5.17 0.45 -12.13
C GLN A 16 -4.75 -0.63 -11.14
N PHE A 17 -3.59 -1.25 -11.35
CA PHE A 17 -3.06 -2.33 -10.54
C PHE A 17 -1.58 -2.08 -10.23
N LEU A 18 -1.22 -2.15 -8.96
CA LEU A 18 0.17 -2.08 -8.49
C LEU A 18 0.45 -3.28 -7.58
N PHE A 19 1.50 -4.02 -7.92
CA PHE A 19 1.99 -5.14 -7.14
C PHE A 19 3.43 -4.87 -6.71
N ILE A 20 3.67 -4.90 -5.41
CA ILE A 20 4.98 -4.71 -4.78
C ILE A 20 5.27 -5.99 -4.02
N SER A 21 6.26 -6.77 -4.47
CA SER A 21 6.57 -8.07 -3.89
C SER A 21 8.06 -8.20 -3.59
N MET A 22 8.41 -8.90 -2.51
CA MET A 22 9.78 -9.28 -2.12
C MET A 22 10.74 -8.08 -2.04
N CYS A 23 10.27 -6.94 -1.53
CA CYS A 23 11.07 -5.73 -1.37
C CYS A 23 11.62 -5.60 0.06
N GLU A 24 12.57 -6.47 0.42
CA GLU A 24 13.11 -6.61 1.79
C GLU A 24 13.82 -5.36 2.36
N ASN A 25 14.16 -4.38 1.52
CA ASN A 25 14.82 -3.13 1.94
C ASN A 25 13.95 -1.89 1.73
N LEU A 26 12.68 -2.07 1.35
CA LEU A 26 11.75 -0.96 1.17
C LEU A 26 11.14 -0.61 2.53
N GLU A 27 11.51 0.53 3.07
CA GLU A 27 11.07 0.97 4.41
C GLU A 27 9.77 1.79 4.37
N ALA A 28 9.54 2.50 3.27
CA ALA A 28 8.37 3.34 3.07
C ALA A 28 7.94 3.36 1.60
N LEU A 29 6.62 3.49 1.39
CA LEU A 29 6.08 3.89 0.10
C LEU A 29 6.18 5.40 -0.06
N PRO A 30 6.44 5.92 -1.26
CA PRO A 30 6.58 7.35 -1.48
C PRO A 30 5.23 8.08 -1.42
N ASP A 31 5.22 9.31 -0.92
CA ASP A 31 4.00 10.13 -0.81
C ASP A 31 3.30 10.39 -2.15
N TRP A 32 4.07 10.46 -3.24
CA TRP A 32 3.50 10.62 -4.59
C TRP A 32 2.61 9.45 -5.01
N LEU A 33 2.66 8.30 -4.32
CA LEU A 33 1.75 7.18 -4.57
C LEU A 33 0.28 7.62 -4.39
N ALA A 34 0.02 8.60 -3.50
CA ALA A 34 -1.29 9.20 -3.31
C ALA A 34 -1.86 9.88 -4.57
N SER A 35 -1.02 10.18 -5.57
CA SER A 35 -1.45 10.76 -6.84
C SER A 35 -2.03 9.72 -7.81
N PHE A 36 -1.97 8.42 -7.50
CA PHE A 36 -2.44 7.34 -8.36
C PHE A 36 -3.97 7.15 -8.27
N THR A 37 -4.72 8.20 -8.59
CA THR A 37 -6.18 8.27 -8.39
C THR A 37 -6.98 7.24 -9.20
N SER A 38 -6.38 6.64 -10.23
CA SER A 38 -6.98 5.55 -11.03
C SER A 38 -6.69 4.15 -10.48
N LEU A 39 -5.88 4.04 -9.42
CA LEU A 39 -5.52 2.76 -8.83
C LEU A 39 -6.75 2.11 -8.20
N THR A 40 -7.04 0.89 -8.64
CA THR A 40 -8.18 0.09 -8.16
C THR A 40 -7.76 -1.06 -7.27
N LYS A 41 -6.51 -1.53 -7.40
CA LYS A 41 -5.97 -2.62 -6.60
C LYS A 41 -4.50 -2.37 -6.28
N LEU A 42 -4.16 -2.48 -5.00
CA LEU A 42 -2.81 -2.43 -4.47
C LEU A 42 -2.52 -3.74 -3.74
N VAL A 43 -1.45 -4.42 -4.11
CA VAL A 43 -0.98 -5.63 -3.45
C VAL A 43 0.46 -5.41 -2.99
N ILE A 44 0.71 -5.67 -1.71
CA ILE A 44 2.02 -5.59 -1.07
C ILE A 44 2.29 -6.96 -0.46
N ASP A 45 3.37 -7.60 -0.86
CA ASP A 45 3.69 -8.99 -0.54
C ASP A 45 5.15 -9.13 -0.11
N GLN A 46 5.42 -9.85 0.98
CA GLN A 46 6.78 -10.17 1.45
C GLN A 46 7.72 -8.95 1.57
N CYS A 47 7.21 -7.82 2.05
CA CYS A 47 7.96 -6.57 2.25
C CYS A 47 8.26 -6.36 3.75
N GLN A 48 9.19 -7.16 4.27
CA GLN A 48 9.46 -7.29 5.71
C GLN A 48 9.86 -5.99 6.44
N LYS A 49 10.49 -5.04 5.73
CA LYS A 49 10.91 -3.75 6.32
C LYS A 49 9.93 -2.61 6.07
N LEU A 50 8.83 -2.84 5.36
CA LEU A 50 7.89 -1.78 5.04
C LEU A 50 7.09 -1.39 6.29
N LEU A 51 7.36 -0.21 6.83
CA LEU A 51 6.91 0.16 8.17
C LEU A 51 5.54 0.81 8.20
N SER A 52 5.12 1.52 7.15
CA SER A 52 3.89 2.31 7.19
C SER A 52 3.36 2.66 5.81
N LEU A 53 2.08 3.04 5.77
CA LEU A 53 1.45 3.65 4.59
C LEU A 53 1.65 5.18 4.54
N PRO A 54 1.74 5.77 3.34
CA PRO A 54 1.86 7.21 3.18
C PRO A 54 0.59 7.92 3.64
N GLU A 55 0.71 9.13 4.18
CA GLU A 55 -0.43 9.90 4.71
C GLU A 55 -1.52 10.16 3.66
N GLY A 56 -1.12 10.28 2.39
CA GLY A 56 -2.02 10.57 1.29
C GLY A 56 -2.87 9.39 0.78
N MET A 57 -2.82 8.20 1.39
CA MET A 57 -3.61 7.03 0.92
C MET A 57 -5.11 7.29 0.82
N ARG A 58 -5.67 8.19 1.63
CA ARG A 58 -7.08 8.61 1.55
C ARG A 58 -7.45 9.24 0.20
N SER A 59 -6.47 9.74 -0.56
CA SER A 59 -6.67 10.31 -1.89
C SER A 59 -6.91 9.26 -2.98
N LEU A 60 -6.62 7.98 -2.69
CA LEU A 60 -6.85 6.86 -3.60
C LEU A 60 -8.33 6.44 -3.58
N THR A 61 -9.20 7.33 -4.05
CA THR A 61 -10.66 7.17 -3.99
C THR A 61 -11.20 6.07 -4.92
N SER A 62 -10.43 5.68 -5.95
CA SER A 62 -10.78 4.56 -6.83
C SER A 62 -10.33 3.20 -6.30
N LEU A 63 -9.57 3.15 -5.18
CA LEU A 63 -9.01 1.93 -4.64
C LEU A 63 -10.12 1.05 -4.07
N LYS A 64 -10.27 -0.14 -4.67
CA LYS A 64 -11.30 -1.12 -4.30
C LYS A 64 -10.75 -2.24 -3.44
N GLU A 65 -9.48 -2.59 -3.67
CA GLU A 65 -8.84 -3.72 -3.05
C GLU A 65 -7.43 -3.36 -2.57
N LEU A 66 -7.16 -3.63 -1.30
CA LEU A 66 -5.84 -3.58 -0.71
C LEU A 66 -5.52 -4.96 -0.13
N VAL A 67 -4.40 -5.54 -0.56
CA VAL A 67 -3.89 -6.79 -0.02
C VAL A 67 -2.50 -6.52 0.55
N VAL A 68 -2.30 -6.91 1.80
CA VAL A 68 -1.01 -6.88 2.49
C VAL A 68 -0.74 -8.29 3.01
N ASP A 69 0.23 -8.96 2.38
CA ASP A 69 0.62 -10.32 2.71
C ASP A 69 2.10 -10.38 3.14
N ASP A 70 2.42 -11.11 4.21
CA ASP A 70 3.77 -11.27 4.75
C ASP A 70 4.52 -9.94 4.96
N CYS A 71 3.84 -8.93 5.51
CA CYS A 71 4.40 -7.63 5.84
C CYS A 71 4.07 -7.29 7.31
N PRO A 72 4.81 -7.84 8.29
CA PRO A 72 4.37 -7.90 9.69
C PRO A 72 4.04 -6.53 10.30
N GLU A 73 4.89 -5.52 10.10
CA GLU A 73 4.65 -4.18 10.63
C GLU A 73 3.48 -3.48 9.93
N LEU A 74 3.37 -3.64 8.60
CA LEU A 74 2.31 -3.03 7.82
C LEU A 74 0.95 -3.65 8.14
N GLU A 75 0.88 -4.98 8.26
CA GLU A 75 -0.34 -5.70 8.68
C GLU A 75 -0.81 -5.23 10.04
N ARG A 76 0.10 -5.15 11.02
CA ARG A 76 -0.21 -4.66 12.38
C ARG A 76 -0.78 -3.24 12.37
N ARG A 77 -0.21 -2.36 11.55
CA ARG A 77 -0.67 -0.96 11.43
C ARG A 77 -1.94 -0.79 10.62
N CYS A 78 -2.23 -1.70 9.70
CA CYS A 78 -3.43 -1.69 8.87
C CYS A 78 -4.62 -2.41 9.51
N GLN A 79 -4.44 -3.01 10.70
CA GLN A 79 -5.48 -3.77 11.35
C GLN A 79 -6.75 -2.94 11.62
N CYS A 80 -7.91 -3.48 11.24
CA CYS A 80 -9.21 -2.81 11.34
C CYS A 80 -9.46 -2.26 12.76
N ASP A 81 -9.87 -0.99 12.83
CA ASP A 81 -10.25 -0.23 14.02
C ASP A 81 -9.18 0.00 15.09
N ILE A 82 -8.03 -0.66 15.01
CA ILE A 82 -6.96 -0.56 16.04
C ILE A 82 -5.60 -0.16 15.48
N GLY A 83 -5.36 -0.37 14.19
CA GLY A 83 -4.10 -0.06 13.53
C GLY A 83 -3.93 1.44 13.28
N GLU A 84 -2.72 1.97 13.50
CA GLU A 84 -2.38 3.39 13.30
C GLU A 84 -2.62 3.88 11.87
N ASP A 85 -2.46 2.99 10.88
CA ASP A 85 -2.65 3.29 9.46
C ASP A 85 -4.04 2.92 8.95
N TRP A 86 -4.88 2.21 9.74
CA TRP A 86 -6.27 1.90 9.35
C TRP A 86 -7.07 3.13 8.90
N PRO A 87 -7.02 4.29 9.58
CA PRO A 87 -7.76 5.47 9.11
C PRO A 87 -7.37 5.90 7.68
N LYS A 88 -6.15 5.59 7.23
CA LYS A 88 -5.66 5.92 5.89
C LYS A 88 -6.27 5.05 4.78
N ILE A 89 -6.77 3.87 5.14
CA ILE A 89 -7.30 2.85 4.21
C ILE A 89 -8.74 2.41 4.51
N SER A 90 -9.35 2.93 5.59
CA SER A 90 -10.73 2.61 5.99
C SER A 90 -11.80 2.91 4.93
N HIS A 91 -11.49 3.70 3.89
CA HIS A 91 -12.37 3.94 2.76
C HIS A 91 -12.35 2.82 1.71
N VAL A 92 -11.39 1.90 1.78
CA VAL A 92 -11.21 0.81 0.83
C VAL A 92 -12.21 -0.32 1.15
N PRO A 93 -13.08 -0.72 0.20
CA PRO A 93 -14.11 -1.73 0.43
C PRO A 93 -13.58 -3.13 0.79
N HIS A 94 -12.43 -3.51 0.25
CA HIS A 94 -11.83 -4.82 0.46
C HIS A 94 -10.39 -4.68 0.93
N VAL A 95 -10.15 -4.97 2.21
CA VAL A 95 -8.82 -5.03 2.81
C VAL A 95 -8.55 -6.45 3.27
N SER A 96 -7.48 -7.06 2.76
CA SER A 96 -7.00 -8.38 3.16
C SER A 96 -5.63 -8.23 3.79
N LEU A 97 -5.46 -8.79 5.00
CA LEU A 97 -4.20 -8.83 5.74
C LEU A 97 -3.94 -10.31 6.07
N SER A 98 -2.82 -10.87 5.62
CA SER A 98 -2.49 -12.27 5.91
C SER A 98 -0.98 -12.51 6.05
N SER A 99 -0.60 -13.48 6.87
CA SER A 99 0.77 -13.95 7.03
C SER A 99 0.79 -15.47 6.81
N PHE A 100 1.82 -16.01 6.17
CA PHE A 100 2.04 -17.46 6.06
C PHE A 100 2.99 -17.93 7.17
N ASP A 101 2.53 -18.86 8.00
CA ASP A 101 3.31 -19.51 9.08
C ASP A 101 4.38 -20.50 8.56
#